data_AF-F9S1W4-F1
#
_entry.id   AF-F9S1W4-F1
#
_cell.length_a   1.000
_cell.length_b   1.000
_cell.length_c   1.000
_cell.angle_alpha   90.00
_cell.angle_beta   90.00
_cell.angle_gamma   90.00
#
_symmetry.space_group_name_H-M   'P 1'
#
loop_
_entity.id
_entity.type
_entity.pdbx_description
1 polymer ?
#
loop_
_entity_poly.entity_id
_entity_poly.type
_entity_poly.pdbx_seq_one_letter_code
_entity_poly.pdbx_strand_id
1 'polypeptide(L)'
;NNNKKNWLDLKLENINVKYKNISIEELEDLLTVKQRYPLIKSVNFKIIKLLTKTWPKQKGANEVKTIINDCDIVVRTFFSETELISSRYQDYYTEAINHCDEHRKPKTY
;
A
#
# COMPACT_ATOMS: atom_id res chain seq x y z
N ASN A 1 -14.54 -26.87 3.03
CA ASN A 1 -13.82 -25.99 2.09
C ASN A 1 -12.87 -25.07 2.90
N ASN A 2 -11.82 -25.61 3.53
CA ASN A 2 -11.05 -24.94 4.60
C ASN A 2 -9.58 -24.61 4.25
N ASN A 3 -9.07 -25.01 3.07
CA ASN A 3 -7.63 -24.89 2.76
C ASN A 3 -7.20 -23.54 2.16
N LYS A 4 -8.14 -22.71 1.67
CA LYS A 4 -7.82 -21.42 1.04
C LYS A 4 -7.62 -20.25 2.01
N LYS A 5 -8.16 -20.30 3.23
CA LYS A 5 -7.92 -19.28 4.26
C LYS A 5 -6.48 -19.37 4.79
N ASN A 6 -6.02 -20.60 5.02
CA ASN A 6 -4.77 -20.87 5.72
C ASN A 6 -3.51 -20.34 4.98
N TRP A 7 -3.42 -20.50 3.66
CA TRP A 7 -2.21 -20.06 2.93
C TRP A 7 -2.08 -18.52 2.80
N LEU A 8 -3.21 -17.80 2.77
CA LEU A 8 -3.21 -16.34 2.64
C LEU A 8 -2.87 -15.71 4.00
N ASP A 9 -3.45 -16.24 5.08
CA ASP A 9 -3.16 -15.82 6.45
C ASP A 9 -1.69 -16.12 6.80
N LEU A 10 -1.18 -17.32 6.47
CA LEU A 10 0.24 -17.67 6.63
C LEU A 10 1.18 -16.78 5.80
N LYS A 11 0.78 -16.34 4.60
CA LYS A 11 1.58 -15.37 3.83
C LYS A 11 1.54 -13.98 4.45
N LEU A 12 0.39 -13.53 4.93
CA LEU A 12 0.26 -12.24 5.60
C LEU A 12 1.05 -12.21 6.91
N GLU A 13 1.00 -13.27 7.71
CA GLU A 13 1.83 -13.43 8.90
C GLU A 13 3.32 -13.51 8.55
N ASN A 14 3.71 -14.29 7.54
CA ASN A 14 5.11 -14.35 7.11
C ASN A 14 5.62 -12.99 6.61
N ILE A 15 4.82 -12.23 5.84
CA ILE A 15 5.15 -10.86 5.44
C ILE A 15 5.30 -9.98 6.69
N ASN A 16 4.39 -10.10 7.66
CA ASN A 16 4.44 -9.30 8.89
C ASN A 16 5.66 -9.61 9.77
N VAL A 17 6.13 -10.87 9.76
CA VAL A 17 7.32 -11.33 10.52
C VAL A 17 8.62 -10.99 9.77
N LYS A 18 8.65 -11.03 8.44
CA LYS A 18 9.86 -10.78 7.63
C LYS A 18 10.27 -9.31 7.59
N TYR A 19 9.31 -8.38 7.68
CA TYR A 19 9.56 -6.97 7.40
C TYR A 19 9.43 -6.11 8.67
N LYS A 20 10.44 -6.22 9.55
CA LYS A 20 10.69 -5.23 10.61
C LYS A 20 11.24 -3.90 10.08
N ASN A 21 11.75 -3.90 8.84
CA ASN A 21 12.28 -2.73 8.16
C ASN A 21 11.43 -2.39 6.93
N ILE A 22 11.01 -1.14 6.85
CA ILE A 22 10.32 -0.54 5.70
C ILE A 22 11.27 -0.63 4.50
N SER A 23 11.01 -1.53 3.55
CA SER A 23 11.90 -1.77 2.41
C SER A 23 11.16 -1.61 1.08
N ILE A 24 11.92 -1.27 0.03
CA ILE A 24 11.40 -1.25 -1.35
C ILE A 24 10.92 -2.65 -1.76
N GLU A 25 11.60 -3.71 -1.30
CA GLU A 25 11.22 -5.11 -1.60
C GLU A 25 9.84 -5.47 -1.05
N GLU A 26 9.52 -5.01 0.16
CA GLU A 26 8.20 -5.22 0.75
C GLU A 26 7.09 -4.54 -0.07
N LEU A 27 7.35 -3.33 -0.58
CA LEU A 27 6.41 -2.64 -1.44
C LEU A 27 6.19 -3.41 -2.76
N GLU A 28 7.25 -3.90 -3.40
CA GLU A 28 7.16 -4.69 -4.62
C GLU A 28 6.39 -6.02 -4.41
N ASP A 29 6.64 -6.70 -3.29
CA ASP A 29 5.89 -7.90 -2.90
C ASP A 29 4.40 -7.60 -2.74
N LEU A 30 4.06 -6.50 -2.06
CA LEU A 30 2.67 -6.09 -1.86
C LEU A 30 1.99 -5.69 -3.16
N LEU A 31 2.69 -5.01 -4.07
CA LEU A 31 2.18 -4.71 -5.42
C LEU A 31 1.90 -6.00 -6.20
N THR A 32 2.78 -7.00 -6.10
CA THR A 32 2.57 -8.33 -6.70
C THR A 32 1.37 -9.05 -6.09
N VAL A 33 1.19 -8.97 -4.76
CA VAL A 33 0.02 -9.53 -4.09
C VAL A 33 -1.25 -8.82 -4.54
N LYS A 34 -1.26 -7.48 -4.63
CA LYS A 34 -2.41 -6.69 -5.09
C LYS A 34 -2.83 -7.08 -6.50
N GLN A 35 -1.88 -7.34 -7.42
CA GLN A 35 -2.21 -7.80 -8.77
C GLN A 35 -3.02 -9.10 -8.78
N ARG A 36 -2.74 -10.01 -7.84
CA ARG A 36 -3.45 -11.29 -7.71
C ARG A 36 -4.73 -11.18 -6.87
N TYR A 37 -4.73 -10.29 -5.88
CA TYR A 37 -5.80 -10.13 -4.89
C TYR A 37 -6.10 -8.65 -4.63
N PRO A 38 -6.76 -7.96 -5.58
CA PRO A 38 -6.89 -6.50 -5.56
C PRO A 38 -7.76 -5.98 -4.41
N LEU A 39 -8.66 -6.81 -3.87
CA LEU A 39 -9.65 -6.40 -2.85
C LEU A 39 -9.18 -6.61 -1.41
N ILE A 40 -7.95 -7.07 -1.16
CA ILE A 40 -7.47 -7.27 0.21
C ILE A 40 -7.20 -5.90 0.85
N LYS A 41 -8.12 -5.48 1.74
CA LYS A 41 -8.10 -4.14 2.35
C LYS A 41 -6.78 -3.84 3.10
N SER A 42 -6.23 -4.82 3.81
CA SER A 42 -4.96 -4.67 4.55
C SER A 42 -3.76 -4.47 3.63
N VAL A 43 -3.72 -5.14 2.48
CA VAL A 43 -2.66 -4.98 1.47
C VAL A 43 -2.72 -3.58 0.86
N ASN A 44 -3.91 -3.12 0.46
CA ASN A 44 -4.10 -1.78 -0.12
C ASN A 44 -3.73 -0.68 0.88
N PHE A 45 -4.11 -0.82 2.15
CA PHE A 45 -3.70 0.12 3.19
C PHE A 45 -2.18 0.13 3.39
N LYS A 46 -1.56 -1.06 3.45
CA LYS A 46 -0.11 -1.18 3.66
C LYS A 46 0.70 -0.62 2.50
N ILE A 47 0.23 -0.76 1.25
CA ILE A 47 0.83 -0.12 0.07
C ILE A 47 0.84 1.40 0.25
N ILE A 48 -0.31 2.01 0.57
CA ILE A 48 -0.40 3.47 0.79
C ILE A 48 0.57 3.90 1.88
N LYS A 49 0.59 3.17 3.01
CA LYS A 49 1.50 3.46 4.12
C LYS A 49 2.97 3.38 3.71
N LEU A 50 3.38 2.38 2.93
CA LEU A 50 4.77 2.26 2.47
C LEU A 50 5.14 3.35 1.46
N LEU A 51 4.20 3.73 0.59
CA LEU A 51 4.38 4.81 -0.38
C LEU A 51 4.61 6.18 0.27
N THR A 52 4.37 6.35 1.56
CA THR A 52 4.78 7.57 2.30
C THR A 52 6.30 7.66 2.54
N LYS A 53 7.03 6.54 2.44
CA LYS A 53 8.44 6.43 2.84
C LYS A 53 9.35 5.83 1.78
N THR A 54 8.80 5.05 0.86
CA THR A 54 9.56 4.36 -0.17
C THR A 54 8.90 4.56 -1.53
N TRP A 55 9.69 4.34 -2.58
CA TRP A 55 9.25 4.48 -3.96
C TRP A 55 9.46 3.16 -4.71
N PRO A 56 8.45 2.68 -5.47
CA PRO A 56 8.58 1.44 -6.21
C PRO A 56 9.55 1.61 -7.39
N LYS A 57 10.23 0.52 -7.73
CA LYS A 57 11.22 0.52 -8.82
C LYS A 57 10.51 0.74 -10.15
N GLN A 58 11.12 1.55 -11.02
CA GLN A 58 10.68 1.74 -12.40
C GLN A 58 9.25 2.31 -12.56
N LYS A 59 8.71 3.00 -11.55
CA LYS A 59 7.40 3.66 -11.64
C LYS A 59 7.53 5.17 -11.56
N GLY A 60 6.85 5.87 -12.45
CA GLY A 60 6.70 7.33 -12.40
C GLY A 60 5.65 7.80 -11.39
N ALA A 61 5.70 9.07 -11.02
CA ALA A 61 4.74 9.70 -10.10
C ALA A 61 3.27 9.48 -10.50
N ASN A 62 2.96 9.58 -11.80
CA ASN A 62 1.59 9.37 -12.29
C ASN A 62 1.13 7.92 -12.11
N GLU A 63 2.00 6.93 -12.35
CA GLU A 63 1.66 5.52 -12.15
C GLU A 63 1.41 5.22 -10.67
N VAL A 64 2.24 5.77 -9.79
CA VAL A 64 2.07 5.60 -8.33
C VAL A 64 0.78 6.27 -7.85
N LYS A 65 0.43 7.44 -8.40
CA LYS A 65 -0.82 8.12 -8.07
C LYS A 65 -2.06 7.29 -8.45
N THR A 66 -2.02 6.61 -9.60
CA THR A 66 -3.06 5.65 -9.99
C THR A 66 -3.15 4.49 -8.99
N ILE A 67 -2.01 3.91 -8.59
CA ILE A 67 -1.97 2.85 -7.58
C ILE A 67 -2.59 3.31 -6.25
N ILE A 68 -2.26 4.52 -5.80
CA ILE A 68 -2.82 5.10 -4.56
C ILE A 68 -4.33 5.22 -4.66
N ASN A 69 -4.86 5.75 -5.77
CA ASN A 69 -6.30 5.88 -5.98
C ASN A 69 -7.01 4.52 -5.99
N ASP A 70 -6.46 3.52 -6.68
CA ASP A 70 -7.02 2.16 -6.67
C ASP A 70 -7.02 1.55 -5.27
N CYS A 71 -5.98 1.82 -4.48
CA CYS A 71 -5.91 1.37 -3.10
C CYS A 71 -6.92 2.11 -2.21
N ASP A 72 -7.11 3.42 -2.42
CA ASP A 72 -8.04 4.25 -1.64
C ASP A 72 -9.48 3.81 -1.80
N ILE A 73 -9.91 3.50 -3.03
CA ILE A 73 -11.24 2.95 -3.29
C ILE A 73 -11.48 1.69 -2.45
N VAL A 74 -10.53 0.76 -2.45
CA VAL A 74 -10.65 -0.49 -1.69
C VAL A 74 -10.65 -0.22 -0.18
N VAL A 75 -9.74 0.63 0.31
CA VAL A 75 -9.66 0.94 1.74
C VAL A 75 -10.96 1.59 2.23
N ARG A 76 -11.45 2.62 1.56
CA ARG A 76 -12.71 3.30 1.94
C ARG A 76 -13.94 2.43 1.80
N THR A 77 -13.93 1.46 0.88
CA THR A 77 -15.05 0.51 0.71
C THR A 77 -15.12 -0.51 1.85
N PHE A 78 -13.97 -1.00 2.34
CA PHE A 78 -13.93 -2.15 3.25
C PHE A 78 -13.53 -1.82 4.70
N PHE A 79 -13.09 -0.60 4.99
CA PHE A 79 -12.87 -0.12 6.35
C PHE A 79 -14.09 0.68 6.82
N SER A 80 -14.49 0.45 8.06
CA SER A 80 -15.41 1.34 8.76
C SER A 80 -14.74 2.68 9.08
N GLU A 81 -15.55 3.72 9.27
CA GLU A 81 -15.08 5.04 9.63
C GLU A 81 -14.20 5.03 10.90
N THR A 82 -14.59 4.26 11.92
CA THR A 82 -13.81 4.08 13.16
C THR A 82 -12.43 3.46 12.89
N GLU A 83 -12.35 2.44 12.01
CA GLU A 83 -11.07 1.86 11.62
C GLU A 83 -10.20 2.86 10.84
N LEU A 84 -10.80 3.67 9.96
CA LEU A 84 -10.06 4.71 9.20
C LEU A 84 -9.48 5.79 10.13
N ILE A 85 -10.26 6.24 11.12
CA ILE A 85 -9.82 7.24 12.10
C ILE A 85 -8.72 6.67 13.00
N SER A 86 -8.96 5.50 13.61
CA SER A 86 -7.99 4.89 14.54
C SER A 86 -6.66 4.51 13.87
N SER A 87 -6.69 4.13 12.59
CA SER A 87 -5.49 3.83 11.80
C SER A 87 -4.79 5.07 11.24
N ARG A 88 -5.37 6.26 11.43
CA ARG A 88 -4.90 7.53 10.84
C ARG A 88 -4.76 7.44 9.32
N TYR A 89 -5.70 6.77 8.67
CA TYR A 89 -5.62 6.48 7.24
C TYR A 89 -5.48 7.74 6.38
N GLN A 90 -6.26 8.78 6.70
CA GLN A 90 -6.26 10.02 5.93
C GLN A 90 -4.89 10.71 5.92
N ASP A 91 -4.13 10.61 7.01
CA ASP A 91 -2.78 11.16 7.12
C ASP A 91 -1.86 10.47 6.10
N TYR A 92 -1.86 9.13 6.09
CA TYR A 92 -1.04 8.34 5.16
C TYR A 92 -1.42 8.54 3.70
N TYR A 93 -2.73 8.63 3.40
CA TYR A 93 -3.19 8.91 2.05
C TYR A 93 -2.68 10.28 1.56
N THR A 94 -2.84 11.31 2.39
CA THR A 94 -2.42 12.67 2.06
C THR A 94 -0.91 12.75 1.86
N GLU A 95 -0.14 12.12 2.76
CA GLU A 95 1.32 12.06 2.66
C GLU A 95 1.80 11.32 1.41
N ALA A 96 1.17 10.20 1.05
CA ALA A 96 1.52 9.46 -0.17
C ALA A 96 1.24 10.27 -1.45
N ILE A 97 0.15 11.04 -1.49
CA ILE A 97 -0.14 11.95 -2.61
C ILE A 97 0.89 13.07 -2.69
N ASN A 98 1.24 13.69 -1.57
CA ASN A 98 2.27 14.73 -1.53
C ASN A 98 3.63 14.19 -2.01
N HIS A 99 3.99 12.98 -1.59
CA HIS A 99 5.22 12.31 -2.03
C HIS A 99 5.26 12.08 -3.55
N CYS A 100 4.10 11.84 -4.19
CA CYS A 100 4.00 11.80 -5.65
C CYS A 100 4.26 13.17 -6.30
N ASP A 101 3.71 14.23 -5.72
CA ASP A 101 3.87 15.58 -6.25
C ASP A 101 5.33 16.07 -6.12
N GLU A 102 6.05 15.66 -5.08
CA GLU A 102 7.49 15.85 -4.93
C GLU A 102 8.30 15.13 -6.02
N HIS A 103 7.95 13.89 -6.33
CA HIS A 103 8.57 13.10 -7.41
C HIS A 103 8.26 13.64 -8.81
N ARG A 104 7.26 14.50 -8.95
CA ARG A 104 6.91 15.17 -10.22
C ARG A 104 7.72 16.45 -10.45
N LYS A 105 8.22 17.09 -9.39
CA LYS A 105 8.98 18.34 -9.53
C LYS A 105 10.32 18.04 -10.24
N PRO A 106 10.71 18.81 -11.26
CA PRO A 106 12.05 18.68 -11.82
C PRO A 106 13.06 18.94 -10.69
N LYS A 107 14.05 18.05 -10.55
CA LYS A 107 15.20 18.30 -9.67
C LYS A 107 15.91 19.52 -10.23
N THR A 108 15.70 20.68 -9.63
CA THR A 108 16.53 21.86 -9.86
C THR A 108 17.91 21.54 -9.28
N TYR A 109 18.85 21.23 -10.19
CA TYR A 109 20.28 21.12 -9.90
C TYR A 109 20.93 22.49 -9.97
#